data_AF-A0A7J5GUD3-F1
#
_entry.id   AF-A0A7J5GUD3-F1
#
_cell.length_a   1.000
_cell.length_b   1.000
_cell.length_c   1.000
_cell.angle_alpha   90.00
_cell.angle_beta   90.00
_cell.angle_gamma   90.00
#
_symmetry.space_group_name_H-M   'P 1'
#
loop_
_entity.id
_entity.type
_entity.pdbx_description
1 polymer ?
#
loop_
_entity_poly.entity_id
_entity_poly.type
_entity_poly.pdbx_seq_one_letter_code
_entity_poly.pdbx_strand_id
1 'polypeptide(L)'
;EKDNGADLVETSLLFQGLLAARAYFKENTEVESRLRADITRLWEAIDWTWFRKNGEDVLYWHWSPDYGFEKNLAIRGWNECLITYILAASSPTHAIDKVVYEAGWAKNGGIRNGKSYYGITLPLGSDKGGPLFLSQYSFLGINPQGLEDQYADYWMQNRNHTLINYNYCKENPKGYTGYSASCWGLTASDGDTGYSAHSPTNDKGVIAPTAALSAFPYTPEESMEALHFFYYKMGDKLWKDYGFIDAFNLTADWYDTQYIAIDQGPIICMIENYRTGLLWNLFMSIPEIQQGLKKLGFQSPCLN
;
A
#
# COMPACT_ATOMS: atom_id res chain seq x y z
N GLU A 1 20.62 11.42 4.89
CA GLU A 1 22.07 11.20 5.07
C GLU A 1 22.40 9.77 5.49
N LYS A 2 21.83 9.21 6.56
CA LYS A 2 22.09 7.81 6.99
C LYS A 2 21.32 6.72 6.22
N ASP A 3 20.76 7.07 5.07
CA ASP A 3 19.86 6.23 4.28
C ASP A 3 20.48 5.98 2.91
N ASN A 4 21.56 5.19 2.92
CA ASN A 4 22.41 4.96 1.76
C ASN A 4 22.68 3.47 1.51
N GLY A 5 21.84 2.61 2.08
CA GLY A 5 21.96 1.16 1.99
C GLY A 5 20.66 0.51 1.56
N ALA A 6 20.32 -0.60 2.20
CA ALA A 6 19.13 -1.35 1.90
C ALA A 6 17.90 -0.73 2.56
N ASP A 7 16.81 -0.65 1.80
CA ASP A 7 15.47 -0.35 2.25
C ASP A 7 14.60 -1.61 2.06
N LEU A 8 14.14 -2.17 3.18
CA LEU A 8 13.38 -3.42 3.18
C LEU A 8 11.94 -3.24 2.70
N VAL A 9 11.34 -2.07 2.90
CA VAL A 9 9.96 -1.78 2.48
C VAL A 9 9.91 -1.60 0.97
N GLU A 10 10.82 -0.81 0.41
CA GLU A 10 10.95 -0.63 -1.05
C GLU A 10 11.30 -1.95 -1.75
N THR A 11 12.20 -2.75 -1.15
CA THR A 11 12.49 -4.11 -1.62
C THR A 11 11.21 -4.97 -1.63
N SER A 12 10.37 -4.86 -0.60
CA SER A 12 9.12 -5.63 -0.52
C SER A 12 8.12 -5.22 -1.60
N LEU A 13 7.99 -3.92 -1.91
CA LEU A 13 7.13 -3.43 -2.98
C LEU A 13 7.63 -3.90 -4.36
N LEU A 14 8.95 -3.87 -4.60
CA LEU A 14 9.55 -4.43 -5.80
C LEU A 14 9.23 -5.92 -5.96
N PHE A 15 9.43 -6.71 -4.90
CA PHE A 15 9.21 -8.16 -4.95
C PHE A 15 7.75 -8.57 -5.00
N GLN A 16 6.84 -7.75 -4.48
CA GLN A 16 5.41 -7.93 -4.73
C GLN A 16 5.12 -7.95 -6.23
N GLY A 17 5.71 -7.03 -7.00
CA GLY A 17 5.57 -6.96 -8.45
C GLY A 17 6.33 -8.07 -9.20
N LEU A 18 7.61 -8.29 -8.86
CA LEU A 18 8.42 -9.32 -9.52
C LEU A 18 7.85 -10.73 -9.35
N LEU A 19 7.35 -11.06 -8.16
CA LEU A 19 6.73 -12.37 -7.92
C LEU A 19 5.43 -12.54 -8.72
N ALA A 20 4.60 -11.50 -8.85
CA ALA A 20 3.44 -11.53 -9.73
C ALA A 20 3.85 -11.72 -11.21
N ALA A 21 4.90 -11.05 -11.67
CA ALA A 21 5.44 -11.25 -13.02
C ALA A 21 5.95 -12.68 -13.23
N ARG A 22 6.66 -13.25 -12.25
CA ARG A 22 7.11 -14.66 -12.25
C ARG A 22 5.94 -15.63 -12.39
N ALA A 23 4.80 -15.35 -11.75
CA ALA A 23 3.59 -16.15 -11.86
C ALA A 23 2.89 -16.01 -13.22
N TYR A 24 2.98 -14.83 -13.84
CA TYR A 24 2.35 -14.54 -15.14
C TYR A 24 3.08 -15.22 -16.31
N PHE A 25 4.41 -15.04 -16.39
CA PHE A 25 5.25 -15.59 -17.45
C PHE A 25 5.53 -17.07 -17.19
N LYS A 26 4.62 -17.96 -17.59
CA LYS A 26 4.65 -19.41 -17.31
C LYS A 26 4.91 -20.29 -18.54
N GLU A 27 5.13 -19.70 -19.71
CA GLU A 27 5.40 -20.47 -20.92
C GLU A 27 6.78 -21.16 -20.85
N ASN A 28 6.89 -22.27 -21.56
CA ASN A 28 8.13 -23.06 -21.64
C ASN A 28 9.02 -22.56 -22.78
N THR A 29 9.31 -21.27 -22.79
CA THR A 29 10.25 -20.61 -23.71
C THR A 29 11.55 -20.32 -22.96
N GLU A 30 12.66 -20.18 -23.70
CA GLU A 30 13.96 -19.86 -23.09
C GLU A 30 13.93 -18.52 -22.36
N VAL A 31 13.26 -17.52 -22.94
CA VAL A 31 13.16 -16.15 -22.41
C VAL A 31 12.39 -16.14 -21.09
N GLU A 32 11.18 -16.71 -21.05
CA GLU A 32 10.38 -16.72 -19.83
C GLU A 32 11.00 -17.61 -18.74
N SER A 33 11.60 -18.74 -19.13
CA SER A 33 12.30 -19.61 -18.18
C SER A 33 13.48 -18.90 -17.51
N ARG A 34 14.25 -18.11 -18.28
CA ARG A 34 15.34 -17.29 -17.74
C ARG A 34 14.83 -16.20 -16.81
N LEU A 35 13.77 -15.48 -17.20
CA LEU A 35 13.15 -14.45 -16.38
C LEU A 35 12.68 -15.02 -15.03
N ARG A 36 11.95 -16.15 -15.05
CA ARG A 36 11.51 -16.81 -13.81
C ARG A 36 12.69 -17.22 -12.93
N ALA A 37 13.75 -17.77 -13.53
CA ALA A 37 14.95 -18.20 -12.80
C ALA A 37 15.68 -17.01 -12.15
N ASP A 38 15.79 -15.87 -12.85
CA ASP A 38 16.41 -14.66 -12.30
C ASP A 38 15.59 -14.07 -11.15
N ILE A 39 14.27 -13.98 -11.30
CA ILE A 39 13.40 -13.50 -10.21
C ILE A 39 13.50 -14.42 -9.00
N THR A 40 13.44 -15.73 -9.19
CA THR A 40 13.60 -16.70 -8.08
C THR A 40 14.95 -16.55 -7.39
N ARG A 41 16.04 -16.46 -8.16
CA ARG A 41 17.39 -16.28 -7.60
C ARG A 41 17.50 -15.00 -6.77
N LEU A 42 16.92 -13.88 -7.24
CA LEU A 42 16.94 -12.62 -6.51
C LEU A 42 16.04 -12.69 -5.25
N TRP A 43 14.87 -13.32 -5.35
CA TRP A 43 13.95 -13.51 -4.23
C TRP A 43 14.58 -14.33 -3.09
N GLU A 44 15.20 -15.44 -3.45
CA GLU A 44 15.86 -16.35 -2.50
C GLU A 44 17.12 -15.74 -1.86
N ALA A 45 17.70 -14.70 -2.48
CA ALA A 45 18.88 -14.01 -1.96
C ALA A 45 18.56 -12.94 -0.91
N ILE A 46 17.29 -12.58 -0.70
CA ILE A 46 16.92 -11.57 0.29
C ILE A 46 17.00 -12.19 1.70
N ASP A 47 17.94 -11.70 2.51
CA ASP A 47 18.06 -12.09 3.91
C ASP A 47 17.14 -11.24 4.80
N TRP A 48 15.88 -11.67 4.95
CA TRP A 48 14.92 -11.01 5.83
C TRP A 48 15.30 -11.09 7.31
N THR A 49 16.02 -12.15 7.70
CA THR A 49 16.43 -12.37 9.09
C THR A 49 17.53 -11.40 9.52
N TRP A 50 18.37 -10.92 8.58
CA TRP A 50 19.34 -9.86 8.82
C TRP A 50 18.69 -8.60 9.41
N PHE A 51 17.52 -8.22 8.88
CA PHE A 51 16.79 -7.02 9.30
C PHE A 51 16.11 -7.15 10.66
N ARG A 52 16.32 -8.26 11.39
CA ARG A 52 15.94 -8.40 12.80
C ARG A 52 16.98 -7.86 13.78
N LYS A 53 18.07 -7.23 13.32
CA LYS A 53 19.09 -6.57 14.15
C LYS A 53 19.46 -7.38 15.41
N ASN A 54 20.26 -8.42 15.25
CA ASN A 54 20.62 -9.37 16.34
C ASN A 54 19.45 -10.23 16.84
N GLY A 55 18.47 -10.53 15.98
CA GLY A 55 17.41 -11.50 16.27
C GLY A 55 16.26 -10.95 17.11
N GLU A 56 16.07 -9.63 17.15
CA GLU A 56 14.89 -9.01 17.76
C GLU A 56 13.59 -9.49 17.07
N ASP A 57 12.47 -9.41 17.79
CA ASP A 57 11.15 -9.80 17.29
C ASP A 57 10.49 -8.64 16.53
N VAL A 58 11.24 -7.97 15.65
CA VAL A 58 10.78 -6.90 14.77
C VAL A 58 11.66 -6.80 13.54
N LEU A 59 11.13 -6.29 12.42
CA LEU A 59 11.93 -5.95 11.25
C LEU A 59 12.30 -4.47 11.28
N TYR A 60 13.53 -4.17 10.87
CA TYR A 60 14.01 -2.81 10.68
C TYR A 60 13.91 -2.42 9.21
N TRP A 61 13.52 -1.17 8.97
CA TRP A 61 13.31 -0.64 7.63
C TRP A 61 14.63 -0.53 6.87
N HIS A 62 15.70 -0.07 7.54
CA HIS A 62 16.94 0.29 6.87
C HIS A 62 18.14 -0.46 7.47
N TRP A 63 19.12 -0.76 6.62
CA TRP A 63 20.47 -1.13 7.00
C TRP A 63 21.47 -0.49 6.05
N SER A 64 22.57 0.06 6.58
CA SER A 64 23.64 0.67 5.80
C SER A 64 24.98 -0.03 6.03
N PRO A 65 25.82 -0.21 5.00
CA PRO A 65 27.19 -0.68 5.20
C PRO A 65 28.04 0.30 6.03
N ASP A 66 27.75 1.61 5.97
CA ASP A 66 28.52 2.64 6.67
C ASP A 66 27.97 2.93 8.07
N TYR A 67 26.65 2.80 8.26
CA TYR A 67 25.95 3.21 9.47
C TYR A 67 25.21 2.08 10.20
N GLY A 68 25.30 0.84 9.71
CA GLY A 68 24.56 -0.30 10.26
C GLY A 68 23.07 -0.01 10.42
N PHE A 69 22.57 -0.18 11.64
CA PHE A 69 21.16 0.08 12.00
C PHE A 69 20.93 1.44 12.66
N GLU A 70 21.80 2.43 12.47
CA GLU A 70 21.67 3.74 13.14
C GLU A 70 20.40 4.52 12.79
N LYS A 71 19.81 4.29 11.60
CA LYS A 71 18.46 4.81 11.25
C LYS A 71 17.42 4.33 12.26
N ASN A 72 17.61 3.14 12.84
CA ASN A 72 16.89 2.57 13.97
C ASN A 72 15.36 2.66 13.85
N LEU A 73 14.84 2.46 12.64
CA LEU A 73 13.41 2.53 12.35
C LEU A 73 12.83 1.12 12.30
N ALA A 74 12.24 0.70 13.42
CA ALA A 74 11.48 -0.55 13.50
C ALA A 74 10.14 -0.40 12.77
N ILE A 75 9.80 -1.35 11.90
CA ILE A 75 8.54 -1.37 11.15
C ILE A 75 7.44 -1.86 12.10
N ARG A 76 6.46 -1.00 12.39
CA ARG A 76 5.36 -1.31 13.32
C ARG A 76 4.04 -0.87 12.75
N GLY A 77 3.06 -1.75 12.81
CA GLY A 77 1.73 -1.50 12.26
C GLY A 77 0.88 -0.57 13.14
N TRP A 78 -0.19 -0.01 12.59
CA TRP A 78 -0.66 -0.18 11.21
C TRP A 78 -0.07 0.90 10.30
N ASN A 79 0.46 0.51 9.14
CA ASN A 79 0.90 1.39 8.06
C ASN A 79 0.97 0.59 6.72
N GLU A 80 1.66 1.09 5.70
CA GLU A 80 1.79 0.53 4.35
C GLU A 80 2.61 -0.75 4.26
N CYS A 81 3.30 -1.15 5.33
CA CYS A 81 4.38 -2.13 5.30
C CYS A 81 3.95 -3.58 5.60
N LEU A 82 2.65 -3.91 5.54
CA LEU A 82 2.15 -5.26 5.81
C LEU A 82 2.82 -6.31 4.90
N ILE A 83 2.97 -6.00 3.62
CA ILE A 83 3.62 -6.87 2.63
C ILE A 83 5.04 -7.25 3.01
N THR A 84 5.77 -6.37 3.70
CA THR A 84 7.13 -6.65 4.17
C THR A 84 7.17 -7.84 5.12
N TYR A 85 6.22 -7.91 6.06
CA TYR A 85 6.12 -9.02 6.99
C TYR A 85 5.63 -10.31 6.32
N ILE A 86 4.69 -10.19 5.37
CA ILE A 86 4.18 -11.35 4.63
C ILE A 86 5.28 -11.94 3.75
N LEU A 87 6.02 -11.14 2.99
CA LEU A 87 7.15 -11.60 2.19
C LEU A 87 8.25 -12.20 3.08
N ALA A 88 8.61 -11.54 4.19
CA ALA A 88 9.58 -12.08 5.13
C ALA A 88 9.18 -13.46 5.68
N ALA A 89 7.90 -13.70 5.96
CA ALA A 89 7.42 -15.00 6.41
C ALA A 89 7.31 -16.03 5.27
N SER A 90 7.20 -15.56 4.02
CA SER A 90 7.07 -16.37 2.81
C SER A 90 8.41 -16.79 2.21
N SER A 91 9.52 -16.19 2.64
CA SER A 91 10.85 -16.52 2.10
C SER A 91 11.19 -18.00 2.29
N PRO A 92 11.61 -18.72 1.23
CA PRO A 92 12.01 -20.13 1.36
C PRO A 92 13.41 -20.31 1.97
N THR A 93 14.21 -19.25 2.04
CA THR A 93 15.62 -19.28 2.46
C THR A 93 15.87 -18.56 3.77
N HIS A 94 15.26 -17.39 3.98
CA HIS A 94 15.50 -16.51 5.12
C HIS A 94 14.18 -16.11 5.80
N ALA A 95 13.33 -17.08 6.12
CA ALA A 95 12.01 -16.81 6.71
C ALA A 95 12.10 -16.25 8.14
N ILE A 96 11.27 -15.25 8.47
CA ILE A 96 11.03 -14.85 9.87
C ILE A 96 10.04 -15.78 10.56
N ASP A 97 10.09 -15.87 11.89
CA ASP A 97 9.11 -16.58 12.70
C ASP A 97 7.89 -15.74 13.02
N LYS A 98 6.77 -16.41 13.35
CA LYS A 98 5.48 -15.76 13.64
C LYS A 98 5.59 -14.70 14.74
N VAL A 99 6.43 -14.93 15.76
CA VAL A 99 6.64 -13.97 16.86
C VAL A 99 7.13 -12.60 16.38
N VAL A 100 7.88 -12.54 15.29
CA VAL A 100 8.39 -11.28 14.71
C VAL A 100 7.23 -10.43 14.18
N TYR A 101 6.22 -11.07 13.59
CA TYR A 101 4.97 -10.43 13.18
C TYR A 101 4.12 -10.03 14.39
N GLU A 102 3.91 -10.93 15.34
CA GLU A 102 3.02 -10.68 16.48
C GLU A 102 3.57 -9.57 17.41
N ALA A 103 4.84 -9.65 17.80
CA ALA A 103 5.47 -8.69 18.71
C ALA A 103 5.96 -7.42 17.99
N GLY A 104 6.44 -7.56 16.76
CA GLY A 104 6.98 -6.45 15.97
C GLY A 104 5.88 -5.63 15.31
N TRP A 105 5.26 -6.22 14.27
CA TRP A 105 4.23 -5.57 13.47
C TRP A 105 2.97 -5.27 14.27
N ALA A 106 2.38 -6.31 14.86
CA ALA A 106 1.09 -6.19 15.54
C ALA A 106 1.19 -5.66 16.97
N LYS A 107 2.41 -5.49 17.50
CA LYS A 107 2.70 -4.98 18.85
C LYS A 107 1.90 -5.73 19.93
N ASN A 108 1.79 -7.05 19.80
CA ASN A 108 0.98 -7.92 20.66
C ASN A 108 -0.47 -7.43 20.83
N GLY A 109 -1.07 -6.94 19.75
CA GLY A 109 -2.44 -6.42 19.72
C GLY A 109 -2.55 -4.88 19.82
N GLY A 110 -1.45 -4.17 20.11
CA GLY A 110 -1.39 -2.70 20.11
C GLY A 110 -1.55 -2.05 18.74
N ILE A 111 -1.75 -2.84 17.68
CA ILE A 111 -2.08 -2.38 16.32
C ILE A 111 -3.55 -1.94 16.17
N ARG A 112 -4.43 -2.36 17.09
CA ARG A 112 -5.88 -2.09 17.04
C ARG A 112 -6.19 -0.61 17.27
N ASN A 113 -7.16 -0.10 16.51
CA ASN A 113 -7.83 1.19 16.74
C ASN A 113 -9.20 0.96 17.40
N GLY A 114 -10.18 0.48 16.62
CA GLY A 114 -11.54 0.15 17.07
C GLY A 114 -12.49 1.34 17.27
N LYS A 115 -12.05 2.58 17.05
CA LYS A 115 -12.91 3.78 17.15
C LYS A 115 -13.79 3.97 15.92
N SER A 116 -14.85 4.76 16.07
CA SER A 116 -15.77 5.13 15.00
C SER A 116 -15.53 6.57 14.53
N TYR A 117 -15.51 6.77 13.21
CA TYR A 117 -15.41 8.08 12.55
C TYR A 117 -16.48 8.13 11.46
N TYR A 118 -17.30 9.19 11.44
CA TYR A 118 -18.44 9.28 10.50
C TYR A 118 -19.39 8.08 10.59
N GLY A 119 -19.53 7.48 11.79
CA GLY A 119 -20.32 6.27 12.01
C GLY A 119 -19.65 4.96 11.53
N ILE A 120 -18.40 5.01 11.05
CA ILE A 120 -17.65 3.89 10.50
C ILE A 120 -16.55 3.47 11.47
N THR A 121 -16.57 2.22 11.92
CA THR A 121 -15.52 1.66 12.78
C THR A 121 -14.25 1.39 11.98
N LEU A 122 -13.11 1.90 12.44
CA LEU A 122 -11.80 1.60 11.85
C LEU A 122 -11.07 0.53 12.69
N PRO A 123 -10.85 -0.69 12.17
CA PRO A 123 -10.22 -1.77 12.94
C PRO A 123 -8.80 -1.47 13.46
N LEU A 124 -7.91 -0.95 12.61
CA LEU A 124 -6.48 -0.82 12.87
C LEU A 124 -5.97 0.62 12.70
N GLY A 125 -4.86 0.94 13.38
CA GLY A 125 -4.05 2.14 13.12
C GLY A 125 -4.41 3.38 13.90
N SER A 126 -4.04 4.53 13.34
CA SER A 126 -4.20 5.85 13.99
C SER A 126 -5.58 6.43 13.76
N ASP A 127 -5.87 7.56 14.41
CA ASP A 127 -7.16 8.24 14.25
C ASP A 127 -7.40 8.65 12.80
N LYS A 128 -8.57 8.27 12.27
CA LYS A 128 -8.96 8.42 10.86
C LYS A 128 -8.03 7.73 9.84
N GLY A 129 -7.20 6.79 10.28
CA GLY A 129 -6.46 5.85 9.43
C GLY A 129 -5.15 6.34 8.82
N GLY A 130 -5.01 7.64 8.54
CA GLY A 130 -3.81 8.23 7.95
C GLY A 130 -3.96 8.51 6.45
N PRO A 131 -2.85 8.66 5.71
CA PRO A 131 -2.86 8.79 4.25
C PRO A 131 -3.45 7.54 3.58
N LEU A 132 -4.20 7.69 2.49
CA LEU A 132 -4.97 6.57 1.96
C LEU A 132 -4.12 5.44 1.34
N PHE A 133 -2.87 5.73 0.92
CA PHE A 133 -1.97 4.72 0.37
C PHE A 133 -1.67 3.54 1.31
N LEU A 134 -1.86 3.73 2.64
CA LEU A 134 -1.71 2.66 3.63
C LEU A 134 -2.67 1.48 3.40
N SER A 135 -3.80 1.70 2.71
CA SER A 135 -4.76 0.66 2.33
C SER A 135 -4.59 0.16 0.88
N GLN A 136 -3.49 0.52 0.22
CA GLN A 136 -3.27 0.29 -1.21
C GLN A 136 -1.97 -0.47 -1.48
N TYR A 137 -0.81 0.00 -1.00
CA TYR A 137 0.49 -0.52 -1.45
C TYR A 137 0.72 -2.01 -1.15
N SER A 138 0.40 -2.44 0.07
CA SER A 138 0.49 -3.86 0.43
C SER A 138 -0.56 -4.73 -0.28
N PHE A 139 -1.58 -4.13 -0.88
CA PHE A 139 -2.74 -4.81 -1.46
C PHE A 139 -2.77 -4.76 -2.99
N LEU A 140 -1.65 -4.41 -3.63
CA LEU A 140 -1.53 -4.48 -5.09
C LEU A 140 -1.49 -5.94 -5.56
N GLY A 141 -0.80 -6.80 -4.80
CA GLY A 141 -0.72 -8.25 -5.01
C GLY A 141 -1.51 -9.04 -3.96
N ILE A 142 -1.47 -8.65 -2.68
CA ILE A 142 -2.27 -9.33 -1.66
C ILE A 142 -3.75 -9.03 -1.90
N ASN A 143 -4.57 -10.07 -2.05
CA ASN A 143 -6.02 -9.92 -2.15
C ASN A 143 -6.63 -9.73 -0.74
N PRO A 144 -7.22 -8.57 -0.42
CA PRO A 144 -7.85 -8.35 0.88
C PRO A 144 -9.22 -9.04 1.01
N GLN A 145 -9.85 -9.54 -0.07
CA GLN A 145 -11.18 -10.14 -0.02
C GLN A 145 -11.17 -11.47 0.75
N GLY A 146 -11.87 -11.48 1.88
CA GLY A 146 -11.88 -12.62 2.81
C GLY A 146 -10.52 -12.90 3.46
N LEU A 147 -9.58 -11.94 3.39
CA LEU A 147 -8.32 -12.01 4.10
C LEU A 147 -8.54 -11.56 5.54
N GLU A 148 -8.28 -12.45 6.47
CA GLU A 148 -8.44 -12.20 7.91
C GLU A 148 -7.26 -12.77 8.69
N ASP A 149 -6.92 -12.14 9.79
CA ASP A 149 -6.07 -12.73 10.81
C ASP A 149 -6.64 -12.44 12.22
N GLN A 150 -5.88 -12.78 13.25
CA GLN A 150 -6.27 -12.53 14.64
C GLN A 150 -6.46 -11.06 15.01
N TYR A 151 -6.06 -10.10 14.16
CA TYR A 151 -6.15 -8.66 14.40
C TYR A 151 -7.27 -7.98 13.59
N ALA A 152 -7.50 -8.33 12.34
CA ALA A 152 -8.54 -7.68 11.53
C ALA A 152 -9.06 -8.51 10.34
N ASP A 153 -10.24 -8.11 9.87
CA ASP A 153 -10.68 -8.29 8.48
C ASP A 153 -10.07 -7.15 7.64
N TYR A 154 -9.23 -7.51 6.66
CA TYR A 154 -8.48 -6.55 5.87
C TYR A 154 -9.31 -5.90 4.74
N TRP A 155 -10.35 -6.56 4.25
CA TRP A 155 -11.31 -5.93 3.34
C TRP A 155 -12.06 -4.81 4.07
N MET A 156 -12.56 -5.11 5.28
CA MET A 156 -13.23 -4.13 6.12
C MET A 156 -12.30 -2.99 6.50
N GLN A 157 -11.05 -3.27 6.91
CA GLN A 157 -10.06 -2.24 7.22
C GLN A 157 -9.88 -1.26 6.05
N ASN A 158 -9.63 -1.78 4.85
CA ASN A 158 -9.32 -0.95 3.69
C ASN A 158 -10.53 -0.16 3.19
N ARG A 159 -11.71 -0.80 3.15
CA ARG A 159 -12.95 -0.13 2.76
C ARG A 159 -13.34 0.95 3.76
N ASN A 160 -13.23 0.69 5.06
CA ASN A 160 -13.59 1.66 6.08
C ASN A 160 -12.60 2.84 6.12
N HIS A 161 -11.30 2.59 5.96
CA HIS A 161 -10.31 3.66 5.83
C HIS A 161 -10.61 4.56 4.61
N THR A 162 -10.95 3.96 3.47
CA THR A 162 -11.33 4.68 2.25
C THR A 162 -12.57 5.55 2.47
N LEU A 163 -13.63 5.00 3.06
CA LEU A 163 -14.87 5.75 3.30
C LEU A 163 -14.69 6.87 4.35
N ILE A 164 -13.79 6.70 5.33
CA ILE A 164 -13.46 7.76 6.29
C ILE A 164 -12.71 8.91 5.57
N ASN A 165 -11.79 8.60 4.66
CA ASN A 165 -11.09 9.58 3.84
C ASN A 165 -12.07 10.34 2.93
N TYR A 166 -12.92 9.61 2.21
CA TYR A 166 -14.00 10.16 1.39
C TYR A 166 -14.95 11.07 2.18
N ASN A 167 -15.47 10.62 3.33
CA ASN A 167 -16.41 11.40 4.12
C ASN A 167 -15.78 12.66 4.72
N TYR A 168 -14.49 12.62 5.09
CA TYR A 168 -13.76 13.82 5.50
C TYR A 168 -13.73 14.87 4.39
N CYS A 169 -13.33 14.48 3.17
CA CYS A 169 -13.32 15.39 2.01
C CYS A 169 -14.70 15.91 1.66
N LYS A 170 -15.72 15.05 1.71
CA LYS A 170 -17.11 15.41 1.42
C LYS A 170 -17.67 16.42 2.42
N GLU A 171 -17.38 16.26 3.72
CA GLU A 171 -17.79 17.22 4.76
C GLU A 171 -17.00 18.53 4.66
N ASN A 172 -15.72 18.46 4.24
CA ASN A 172 -14.84 19.59 4.04
C ASN A 172 -14.80 20.55 5.25
N PRO A 173 -14.39 20.07 6.44
CA PRO A 173 -14.44 20.86 7.68
C PRO A 173 -13.53 22.11 7.65
N LYS A 174 -12.55 22.15 6.74
CA LYS A 174 -11.65 23.30 6.54
C LYS A 174 -12.12 24.27 5.44
N GLY A 175 -13.17 23.95 4.70
CA GLY A 175 -13.72 24.82 3.67
C GLY A 175 -12.81 25.03 2.46
N TYR A 176 -11.98 24.04 2.10
CA TYR A 176 -11.13 24.11 0.90
C TYR A 176 -11.96 24.08 -0.39
N THR A 177 -11.48 24.76 -1.42
CA THR A 177 -12.19 24.85 -2.70
C THR A 177 -12.23 23.49 -3.40
N GLY A 178 -13.41 23.12 -3.88
CA GLY A 178 -13.64 21.93 -4.73
C GLY A 178 -13.83 20.60 -4.00
N TYR A 179 -13.38 20.48 -2.75
CA TYR A 179 -13.61 19.29 -1.93
C TYR A 179 -15.10 18.93 -1.90
N SER A 180 -15.44 17.72 -2.32
CA SER A 180 -16.82 17.27 -2.50
C SER A 180 -16.90 15.75 -2.70
N ALA A 181 -18.11 15.21 -2.87
CA ALA A 181 -18.32 13.81 -3.23
C ALA A 181 -17.65 13.43 -4.57
N SER A 182 -17.43 14.39 -5.47
CA SER A 182 -16.79 14.15 -6.77
C SER A 182 -15.32 14.59 -6.80
N CYS A 183 -14.77 15.16 -5.73
CA CYS A 183 -13.38 15.60 -5.66
C CYS A 183 -12.85 15.37 -4.25
N TRP A 184 -12.27 14.19 -4.05
CA TRP A 184 -11.82 13.67 -2.76
C TRP A 184 -10.55 12.85 -2.92
N GLY A 185 -9.90 12.55 -1.80
CA GLY A 185 -8.72 11.70 -1.75
C GLY A 185 -7.51 12.42 -1.18
N LEU A 186 -7.21 12.12 0.09
CA LEU A 186 -6.02 12.61 0.79
C LEU A 186 -5.01 11.48 0.97
N THR A 187 -3.82 11.65 0.41
CA THR A 187 -2.70 10.72 0.58
C THR A 187 -1.37 11.47 0.51
N ALA A 188 -0.25 10.79 0.78
CA ALA A 188 1.05 11.38 0.61
C ALA A 188 1.29 11.70 -0.88
N SER A 189 1.72 12.93 -1.16
CA SER A 189 1.90 13.45 -2.52
C SER A 189 2.69 14.75 -2.45
N ASP A 190 3.04 15.29 -3.62
CA ASP A 190 3.42 16.69 -3.75
C ASP A 190 2.25 17.63 -3.40
N GLY A 191 2.59 18.91 -3.24
CA GLY A 191 1.65 19.96 -2.86
C GLY A 191 2.22 21.35 -3.13
N ASP A 192 1.36 22.38 -3.08
CA ASP A 192 1.73 23.77 -3.37
C ASP A 192 2.82 24.33 -2.44
N THR A 193 2.96 23.76 -1.24
CA THR A 193 4.02 24.08 -0.27
C THR A 193 5.09 22.98 -0.14
N GLY A 194 5.18 22.09 -1.12
CA GLY A 194 6.05 20.90 -1.12
C GLY A 194 5.36 19.63 -0.59
N TYR A 195 6.11 18.52 -0.64
CA TYR A 195 5.63 17.18 -0.31
C TYR A 195 5.08 17.05 1.12
N SER A 196 3.96 16.35 1.27
CA SER A 196 3.40 16.04 2.59
C SER A 196 2.61 14.74 2.61
N ALA A 197 2.58 14.08 3.77
CA ALA A 197 1.71 12.94 4.02
C ALA A 197 0.26 13.43 4.30
N HIS A 198 -0.46 13.85 3.27
CA HIS A 198 -1.82 14.36 3.43
C HIS A 198 -2.77 13.27 3.93
N SER A 199 -3.67 13.64 4.84
CA SER A 199 -4.63 12.74 5.46
C SER A 199 -5.79 13.54 6.07
N PRO A 200 -6.88 12.90 6.51
CA PRO A 200 -7.94 13.57 7.29
C PRO A 200 -7.46 14.28 8.58
N THR A 201 -6.26 13.98 9.07
CA THR A 201 -5.64 14.63 10.23
C THR A 201 -4.51 15.58 9.86
N ASN A 202 -4.07 15.60 8.59
CA ASN A 202 -3.05 16.48 8.03
C ASN A 202 -3.51 17.01 6.66
N ASP A 203 -4.68 17.64 6.62
CA ASP A 203 -5.25 18.19 5.38
C ASP A 203 -4.67 19.60 5.10
N LYS A 204 -4.11 19.78 3.91
CA LYS A 204 -3.53 21.05 3.43
C LYS A 204 -4.27 21.65 2.23
N GLY A 205 -5.43 21.10 1.85
CA GLY A 205 -6.18 21.53 0.67
C GLY A 205 -5.74 20.86 -0.63
N VAL A 206 -4.83 19.88 -0.53
CA VAL A 206 -4.27 19.13 -1.66
C VAL A 206 -5.03 17.82 -1.86
N ILE A 207 -5.57 17.62 -3.06
CA ILE A 207 -6.14 16.36 -3.52
C ILE A 207 -5.13 15.66 -4.42
N ALA A 208 -4.92 14.37 -4.17
CA ALA A 208 -4.08 13.52 -4.99
C ALA A 208 -4.94 12.44 -5.66
N PRO A 209 -5.05 12.41 -7.01
CA PRO A 209 -5.92 11.48 -7.72
C PRO A 209 -5.70 10.01 -7.35
N THR A 210 -4.46 9.60 -7.06
CA THR A 210 -4.16 8.22 -6.66
C THR A 210 -4.92 7.75 -5.43
N ALA A 211 -5.25 8.65 -4.49
CA ALA A 211 -6.01 8.27 -3.30
C ALA A 211 -7.38 7.68 -3.67
N ALA A 212 -8.18 8.41 -4.45
CA ALA A 212 -9.51 7.97 -4.85
C ALA A 212 -9.45 6.88 -5.93
N LEU A 213 -8.56 7.00 -6.91
CA LEU A 213 -8.52 6.08 -8.05
C LEU A 213 -7.92 4.73 -7.65
N SER A 214 -6.90 4.67 -6.81
CA SER A 214 -6.35 3.41 -6.31
C SER A 214 -7.28 2.72 -5.29
N ALA A 215 -8.40 3.34 -4.94
CA ALA A 215 -9.44 2.77 -4.08
C ALA A 215 -10.63 2.15 -4.84
N PHE A 216 -10.56 2.06 -6.18
CA PHE A 216 -11.61 1.46 -7.02
C PHE A 216 -12.16 0.13 -6.50
N PRO A 217 -11.33 -0.83 -6.04
CA PRO A 217 -11.88 -2.08 -5.52
C PRO A 217 -12.75 -1.93 -4.27
N TYR A 218 -12.53 -0.90 -3.46
CA TYR A 218 -13.19 -0.72 -2.16
C TYR A 218 -14.45 0.16 -2.24
N THR A 219 -14.40 1.20 -3.05
CA THR A 219 -15.45 2.22 -3.21
C THR A 219 -15.65 2.57 -4.69
N PRO A 220 -16.08 1.60 -5.53
CA PRO A 220 -16.09 1.78 -6.99
C PRO A 220 -17.00 2.92 -7.45
N GLU A 221 -18.11 3.17 -6.76
CA GLU A 221 -19.04 4.26 -7.11
C GLU A 221 -18.40 5.62 -6.81
N GLU A 222 -17.85 5.81 -5.62
CA GLU A 222 -17.19 7.06 -5.20
C GLU A 222 -15.91 7.33 -5.99
N SER A 223 -15.13 6.28 -6.29
CA SER A 223 -13.92 6.37 -7.11
C SER A 223 -14.24 6.69 -8.58
N MET A 224 -15.33 6.14 -9.12
CA MET A 224 -15.81 6.45 -10.47
C MET A 224 -16.28 7.90 -10.58
N GLU A 225 -17.00 8.40 -9.57
CA GLU A 225 -17.44 9.79 -9.52
C GLU A 225 -16.24 10.76 -9.49
N ALA A 226 -15.20 10.44 -8.70
CA ALA A 226 -13.94 11.19 -8.72
C ALA A 226 -13.24 11.13 -10.07
N LEU A 227 -13.14 9.94 -10.69
CA LEU A 227 -12.56 9.77 -12.02
C LEU A 227 -13.26 10.66 -13.06
N HIS A 228 -14.59 10.65 -13.07
CA HIS A 228 -15.36 11.47 -14.00
C HIS A 228 -15.15 12.96 -13.78
N PHE A 229 -15.04 13.42 -12.53
CA PHE A 229 -14.72 14.81 -12.25
C PHE A 229 -13.30 15.16 -12.71
N PHE A 230 -12.29 14.38 -12.32
CA PHE A 230 -10.90 14.62 -12.71
C PHE A 230 -10.73 14.63 -14.23
N TYR A 231 -11.38 13.72 -14.94
CA TYR A 231 -11.25 13.62 -16.39
C TYR A 231 -12.14 14.62 -17.15
N TYR A 232 -13.45 14.64 -16.90
CA TYR A 232 -14.38 15.43 -17.72
C TYR A 232 -14.60 16.86 -17.25
N LYS A 233 -14.31 17.19 -15.98
CA LYS A 233 -14.46 18.56 -15.45
C LYS A 233 -13.13 19.29 -15.38
N MET A 234 -12.08 18.62 -14.92
CA MET A 234 -10.75 19.23 -14.81
C MET A 234 -9.92 19.06 -16.09
N GLY A 235 -10.11 17.97 -16.84
CA GLY A 235 -9.55 17.77 -18.18
C GLY A 235 -8.05 18.00 -18.23
N ASP A 236 -7.61 18.78 -19.22
CA ASP A 236 -6.21 19.09 -19.48
C ASP A 236 -5.48 19.75 -18.30
N LYS A 237 -6.17 20.21 -17.25
CA LYS A 237 -5.48 20.66 -16.03
C LYS A 237 -4.84 19.50 -15.27
N LEU A 238 -5.50 18.34 -15.23
CA LEU A 238 -5.04 17.17 -14.48
C LEU A 238 -4.55 16.03 -15.37
N TRP A 239 -5.13 15.85 -16.56
CA TRP A 239 -4.77 14.74 -17.46
C TRP A 239 -3.74 15.19 -18.50
N LYS A 240 -2.54 14.59 -18.48
CA LYS A 240 -1.51 14.77 -19.53
C LYS A 240 -0.94 13.43 -19.99
N ASP A 241 0.26 13.46 -20.57
CA ASP A 241 0.92 12.35 -21.28
C ASP A 241 1.00 11.03 -20.49
N TYR A 242 1.12 11.08 -19.17
CA TYR A 242 1.25 9.89 -18.30
C TYR A 242 0.04 9.66 -17.39
N GLY A 243 -1.11 10.22 -17.75
CA GLY A 243 -2.36 10.12 -17.00
C GLY A 243 -2.59 11.35 -16.12
N PHE A 244 -3.16 11.14 -14.93
CA PHE A 244 -3.35 12.22 -13.97
C PHE A 244 -2.01 12.65 -13.37
N ILE A 245 -1.80 13.96 -13.23
CA ILE A 245 -0.69 14.54 -12.45
C ILE A 245 -0.78 14.12 -10.98
N ASP A 246 0.32 14.28 -10.25
CA ASP A 246 0.47 13.80 -8.87
C ASP A 246 -0.60 14.34 -7.91
N ALA A 247 -0.77 15.67 -7.91
CA ALA A 247 -1.69 16.35 -7.01
C ALA A 247 -2.15 17.71 -7.54
N PHE A 248 -3.15 18.29 -6.89
CA PHE A 248 -3.60 19.65 -7.15
C PHE A 248 -4.24 20.29 -5.91
N ASN A 249 -4.25 21.62 -5.85
CA ASN A 249 -4.89 22.40 -4.80
C ASN A 249 -5.68 23.54 -5.43
N LEU A 250 -7.00 23.40 -5.50
CA LEU A 250 -7.86 24.41 -6.12
C LEU A 250 -7.99 25.68 -5.28
N THR A 251 -7.72 25.61 -3.97
CA THR A 251 -7.73 26.80 -3.10
C THR A 251 -6.53 27.70 -3.41
N ALA A 252 -5.39 27.09 -3.74
CA ALA A 252 -4.16 27.78 -4.10
C ALA A 252 -4.03 28.03 -5.62
N ASP A 253 -5.00 27.61 -6.44
CA ASP A 253 -4.91 27.52 -7.91
C ASP A 253 -3.60 26.86 -8.38
N TRP A 254 -3.24 25.77 -7.73
CA TRP A 254 -2.01 25.02 -7.99
C TRP A 254 -2.32 23.64 -8.57
N TYR A 255 -1.50 23.24 -9.53
CA TYR A 255 -1.55 21.94 -10.19
C TYR A 255 -0.11 21.47 -10.34
N ASP A 256 0.14 20.21 -10.00
CA ASP A 256 1.46 19.65 -10.19
C ASP A 256 1.89 19.62 -11.67
N THR A 257 3.19 19.64 -11.87
CA THR A 257 3.85 19.44 -13.17
C THR A 257 4.59 18.11 -13.25
N GLN A 258 4.57 17.32 -12.17
CA GLN A 258 5.29 16.07 -12.02
C GLN A 258 4.34 14.86 -11.92
N TYR A 259 4.95 13.69 -12.03
CA TYR A 259 4.35 12.38 -11.80
C TYR A 259 5.26 11.60 -10.88
N ILE A 260 4.69 10.96 -9.87
CA ILE A 260 5.45 10.11 -8.96
C ILE A 260 5.09 8.65 -9.22
N ALA A 261 6.09 7.79 -9.36
CA ALA A 261 5.88 6.38 -9.69
C ALA A 261 5.02 5.64 -8.66
N ILE A 262 5.22 5.93 -7.37
CA ILE A 262 4.47 5.33 -6.27
C ILE A 262 3.01 5.79 -6.23
N ASP A 263 2.67 6.90 -6.90
CA ASP A 263 1.30 7.39 -7.02
C ASP A 263 0.63 6.92 -8.32
N GLN A 264 1.36 6.87 -9.44
CA GLN A 264 0.83 6.37 -10.71
C GLN A 264 0.63 4.85 -10.74
N GLY A 265 1.57 4.09 -10.18
CA GLY A 265 1.54 2.62 -10.22
C GLY A 265 0.27 2.02 -9.62
N PRO A 266 -0.11 2.38 -8.39
CA PRO A 266 -1.33 1.89 -7.74
C PRO A 266 -2.61 2.15 -8.53
N ILE A 267 -2.72 3.28 -9.25
CA ILE A 267 -3.91 3.60 -10.06
C ILE A 267 -4.15 2.48 -11.08
N ILE A 268 -3.11 2.12 -11.82
CA ILE A 268 -3.17 1.08 -12.85
C ILE A 268 -3.49 -0.28 -12.21
N CYS A 269 -2.71 -0.64 -11.19
CA CYS A 269 -2.81 -1.93 -10.53
C CYS A 269 -4.18 -2.17 -9.89
N MET A 270 -4.72 -1.16 -9.19
CA MET A 270 -5.98 -1.30 -8.45
C MET A 270 -7.20 -1.19 -9.36
N ILE A 271 -7.13 -0.42 -10.46
CA ILE A 271 -8.16 -0.48 -11.51
C ILE A 271 -8.21 -1.88 -12.12
N GLU A 272 -7.06 -2.48 -12.43
CA GLU A 272 -7.04 -3.83 -13.01
C GLU A 272 -7.52 -4.90 -12.01
N ASN A 273 -7.14 -4.79 -10.74
CA ASN A 273 -7.66 -5.67 -9.69
C ASN A 273 -9.18 -5.52 -9.51
N TYR A 274 -9.71 -4.30 -9.60
CA TYR A 274 -11.17 -4.08 -9.59
C TYR A 274 -11.86 -4.75 -10.79
N ARG A 275 -11.27 -4.65 -11.99
CA ARG A 275 -11.88 -5.15 -13.23
C ARG A 275 -11.83 -6.66 -13.37
N THR A 276 -10.69 -7.28 -13.04
CA THR A 276 -10.42 -8.70 -13.33
C THR A 276 -9.76 -9.46 -12.18
N GLY A 277 -9.24 -8.74 -11.18
CA GLY A 277 -8.46 -9.34 -10.10
C GLY A 277 -7.10 -9.87 -10.56
N LEU A 278 -6.55 -9.43 -11.69
CA LEU A 278 -5.36 -10.03 -12.31
C LEU A 278 -4.17 -10.16 -11.36
N LEU A 279 -3.75 -9.06 -10.72
CA LEU A 279 -2.54 -9.06 -9.88
C LEU A 279 -2.77 -9.85 -8.59
N TRP A 280 -3.98 -9.75 -8.02
CA TRP A 280 -4.42 -10.57 -6.90
C TRP A 280 -4.37 -12.06 -7.20
N ASN A 281 -4.91 -12.48 -8.35
CA ASN A 281 -4.93 -13.88 -8.77
C ASN A 281 -3.52 -14.40 -8.99
N LEU A 282 -2.64 -13.59 -9.61
CA LEU A 282 -1.25 -13.95 -9.83
C LEU A 282 -0.48 -14.11 -8.53
N PHE A 283 -0.46 -13.08 -7.69
CA PHE A 283 0.34 -13.07 -6.47
C PHE A 283 -0.14 -14.10 -5.44
N MET A 284 -1.45 -14.23 -5.25
CA MET A 284 -2.02 -15.19 -4.28
C MET A 284 -1.95 -16.65 -4.77
N SER A 285 -1.62 -16.90 -6.05
CA SER A 285 -1.37 -18.26 -6.57
C SER A 285 0.01 -18.82 -6.20
N ILE A 286 0.89 -17.99 -5.64
CA ILE A 286 2.29 -18.34 -5.39
C ILE A 286 2.38 -19.21 -4.12
N PRO A 287 2.91 -20.44 -4.19
CA PRO A 287 2.95 -21.36 -3.04
C PRO A 287 3.68 -20.79 -1.82
N GLU A 288 4.80 -20.09 -2.03
CA GLU A 288 5.59 -19.48 -0.95
C GLU A 288 4.77 -18.43 -0.18
N ILE A 289 3.97 -17.63 -0.89
CA ILE A 289 3.09 -16.61 -0.30
C ILE A 289 1.98 -17.26 0.53
N GLN A 290 1.36 -18.31 -0.01
CA GLN A 290 0.32 -19.05 0.73
C GLN A 290 0.87 -19.67 2.01
N GLN A 291 2.09 -20.22 1.97
CA GLN A 291 2.77 -20.77 3.14
C GLN A 291 3.10 -19.69 4.17
N GLY A 292 3.60 -18.53 3.74
CA GLY A 292 3.89 -17.41 4.63
C GLY A 292 2.63 -16.87 5.31
N LEU A 293 1.53 -16.70 4.57
CA LEU A 293 0.23 -16.31 5.14
C LEU A 293 -0.26 -17.33 6.19
N LYS A 294 -0.22 -18.63 5.87
CA LYS A 294 -0.57 -19.70 6.82
C LYS A 294 0.34 -19.67 8.05
N LYS A 295 1.66 -19.47 7.89
CA LYS A 295 2.64 -19.35 8.98
C LYS A 295 2.30 -18.19 9.92
N LEU A 296 1.81 -17.07 9.39
CA LEU A 296 1.40 -15.90 10.16
C LEU A 296 -0.01 -16.02 10.76
N GLY A 297 -0.76 -17.07 10.43
CA GLY A 297 -2.11 -17.31 10.95
C GLY A 297 -3.22 -16.59 10.18
N PHE A 298 -2.95 -16.18 8.93
CA PHE A 298 -3.96 -15.62 8.05
C PHE A 298 -4.90 -16.70 7.51
N GLN A 299 -6.14 -16.30 7.26
CA GLN A 299 -7.17 -17.04 6.55
C GLN A 299 -7.53 -16.27 5.28
N SER A 300 -7.79 -16.99 4.19
CA SER A 300 -8.22 -16.41 2.92
C SER A 300 -8.82 -17.52 2.04
N PRO A 301 -9.77 -17.22 1.13
CA PRO A 301 -10.36 -18.22 0.24
C PRO A 301 -9.35 -19.01 -0.61
N CYS A 302 -8.16 -18.47 -0.86
CA CYS A 302 -7.10 -19.13 -1.62
C CYS A 302 -6.15 -19.99 -0.76
N LEU A 303 -6.33 -20.02 0.57
CA LEU A 303 -5.49 -20.77 1.52
C LEU A 303 -6.19 -22.07 1.95
N ASN A 304 -6.58 -22.90 0.99
CA ASN A 304 -7.04 -24.27 1.30
C ASN A 304 -5.87 -25.20 1.60
#